data_AF-J7J214-F1
#
_entry.id   AF-J7J214-F1
#
_cell.length_a   1.000
_cell.length_b   1.000
_cell.length_c   1.000
_cell.angle_alpha   90.00
_cell.angle_beta   90.00
_cell.angle_gamma   90.00
#
_symmetry.space_group_name_H-M   'P 1'
#
loop_
_entity.id
_entity.type
_entity.pdbx_description
1 polymer ?
#
loop_
_entity_poly.entity_id
_entity_poly.type
_entity_poly.pdbx_seq_one_letter_code
_entity_poly.pdbx_strand_id
1 'polypeptide(L)'
;MKFFQRPVFRVVGIIIVATVVGVLGLTSTVSDQAENEGDILSTSALSENGPLPSEEILKLNSLEKTFLDSDFYRKDGMLPLTVTKDQKYFVTYKLNKQSMAAENELILIGMPRQLIELYLVDLSENKAAFLGKTEFVINQAWSEDGARLALVSHKSVKVLDLAKRSLAEVPMKYETDIYNTSWGLDNRTIYLHLDTTPNYYAYDTYSKQMVKVRGGFQEGDVAYRGKADGGILTSKGERVGVASGLYYGEAAEKQLFAGDVIIHDINHEKILVSCDEDNPEGGARFTLAEYDLKTGASRVLYNEGNLHTVWKIFKASYLKTTGDIIFTTFKLSDTGVKYRLVRIEPKGKETVAEVPSPLYTLTPGENLLHFAAFVNGASCIMDTADFKFSDPGLQQAEQKSDIRDLMLRVLYLYGSESPKLEELKQVFINTYDPIPQEALENIVLETEGLKYWQFIRQEIGKNVTMTLKMKAPNRAEVILDGKYFRGPHELVEIDGKWYVTGLSTWPDSQARKDVYRACTKFIDTQIKTGQAEADFRQKGIQDDYAVRTAALLNKIRTQSSKIELGEIELWSMSEPHRAVNPDAKEARVKMIVTLNDGSTEKLQGYFSRADSGDTWIFQGLGKLSPGLFPQTY
;
A
#
# COMPACT_ATOMS: atom_id res chain seq x y z
N MET A 1 41.17 50.08 6.99
CA MET A 1 42.62 49.85 7.22
C MET A 1 42.81 48.35 7.31
N LYS A 2 43.57 47.66 6.48
CA LYS A 2 44.65 47.94 5.51
C LYS A 2 44.79 46.58 4.74
N PHE A 3 45.05 46.42 3.44
CA PHE A 3 45.91 47.11 2.47
C PHE A 3 45.56 46.53 1.06
N PHE A 4 45.49 47.41 0.04
CA PHE A 4 46.00 47.27 -1.36
C PHE A 4 45.81 45.92 -2.10
N GLN A 5 45.28 45.81 -3.32
CA GLN A 5 45.42 46.63 -4.52
C GLN A 5 44.31 46.29 -5.54
N ARG A 6 43.85 47.31 -6.27
CA ARG A 6 42.93 47.25 -7.43
C ARG A 6 43.73 46.96 -8.74
N PRO A 7 43.17 47.20 -9.96
CA PRO A 7 42.18 46.46 -10.75
C PRO A 7 42.67 46.28 -12.23
N VAL A 8 41.76 45.99 -13.18
CA VAL A 8 41.66 46.54 -14.57
C VAL A 8 41.34 45.47 -15.65
N PHE A 9 40.04 45.45 -16.03
CA PHE A 9 39.43 45.55 -17.37
C PHE A 9 39.77 44.66 -18.60
N ARG A 10 38.65 44.36 -19.29
CA ARG A 10 38.37 44.35 -20.76
C ARG A 10 38.82 43.11 -21.57
N VAL A 11 38.16 42.64 -22.63
CA VAL A 11 36.82 42.73 -23.29
C VAL A 11 37.04 42.03 -24.66
N VAL A 12 36.02 41.33 -25.20
CA VAL A 12 35.87 40.85 -26.61
C VAL A 12 36.84 39.74 -27.04
N GLY A 13 36.47 38.64 -27.69
CA GLY A 13 35.27 38.19 -28.41
C GLY A 13 35.76 37.37 -29.60
N ILE A 14 35.12 36.24 -29.96
CA ILE A 14 35.31 35.53 -31.26
C ILE A 14 34.09 34.63 -31.49
N ILE A 15 33.52 34.69 -32.71
CA ILE A 15 32.69 33.65 -33.34
C ILE A 15 33.27 33.42 -34.75
N ILE A 16 33.08 32.19 -35.28
CA ILE A 16 33.03 31.72 -36.69
C ILE A 16 34.35 31.06 -37.19
N VAL A 17 34.44 29.85 -37.80
CA VAL A 17 33.51 28.75 -38.23
C VAL A 17 34.31 27.47 -38.63
N ALA A 18 33.67 26.28 -38.50
CA ALA A 18 33.81 24.95 -39.18
C ALA A 18 35.19 24.25 -39.30
N THR A 19 35.33 22.93 -39.09
CA THR A 19 34.71 21.84 -39.88
C THR A 19 34.88 20.46 -39.18
N VAL A 20 33.77 19.68 -39.11
CA VAL A 20 33.58 18.20 -39.10
C VAL A 20 34.69 17.30 -38.50
N VAL A 21 34.36 16.49 -37.48
CA VAL A 21 34.59 15.01 -37.39
C VAL A 21 33.86 14.44 -36.16
N GLY A 22 33.08 13.38 -36.38
CA GLY A 22 33.07 12.16 -35.56
C GLY A 22 32.41 12.19 -34.17
N VAL A 23 31.17 11.68 -34.13
CA VAL A 23 30.52 11.15 -32.92
C VAL A 23 31.30 9.94 -32.41
N LEU A 24 31.76 9.98 -31.14
CA LEU A 24 31.87 8.87 -30.17
C LEU A 24 32.74 9.25 -28.96
N GLY A 25 32.16 9.14 -27.75
CA GLY A 25 32.88 8.71 -26.54
C GLY A 25 33.46 9.75 -25.56
N LEU A 26 33.21 9.49 -24.27
CA LEU A 26 33.98 9.89 -23.06
C LEU A 26 33.69 11.30 -22.49
N THR A 27 32.82 11.41 -21.46
CA THR A 27 33.11 11.39 -19.99
C THR A 27 33.78 12.65 -19.44
N SER A 28 33.16 13.28 -18.43
CA SER A 28 33.82 13.83 -17.23
C SER A 28 32.75 14.49 -16.33
N THR A 29 32.35 13.86 -15.22
CA THR A 29 32.93 14.04 -13.86
C THR A 29 32.81 15.47 -13.32
N VAL A 30 31.98 15.64 -12.29
CA VAL A 30 32.32 16.50 -11.15
C VAL A 30 32.01 15.70 -9.89
N SER A 31 33.09 15.30 -9.22
CA SER A 31 33.08 14.88 -7.82
C SER A 31 32.92 16.11 -6.95
N ASP A 32 32.17 16.00 -5.87
CA ASP A 32 32.57 16.66 -4.62
C ASP A 32 32.53 15.62 -3.50
N GLN A 33 33.68 15.53 -2.81
CA GLN A 33 33.89 14.67 -1.66
C GLN A 33 33.05 15.17 -0.48
N ALA A 34 32.22 14.28 0.06
CA ALA A 34 31.90 14.26 1.47
C ALA A 34 32.04 12.80 1.93
N GLU A 35 33.06 12.52 2.72
CA GLU A 35 33.12 11.29 3.52
C GLU A 35 31.94 11.33 4.50
N ASN A 36 30.94 10.47 4.28
CA ASN A 36 30.01 10.00 5.29
C ASN A 36 29.66 8.56 4.95
N GLU A 37 29.89 7.66 5.90
CA GLU A 37 29.45 6.26 5.87
C GLU A 37 27.91 6.23 5.73
N GLY A 38 27.38 5.60 4.66
CA GLY A 38 25.93 5.45 4.51
C GLY A 38 25.35 5.15 3.12
N ASP A 39 26.12 5.11 2.03
CA ASP A 39 25.57 4.76 0.70
C ASP A 39 25.48 3.24 0.52
N ILE A 40 24.26 2.68 0.63
CA ILE A 40 23.95 1.24 0.52
C ILE A 40 23.81 0.77 -0.93
N LEU A 41 23.82 1.67 -1.93
CA LEU A 41 23.75 1.31 -3.34
C LEU A 41 25.05 1.60 -4.08
N SER A 42 26.05 0.71 -3.92
CA SER A 42 27.22 0.74 -4.80
C SER A 42 26.80 0.37 -6.22
N THR A 43 26.98 1.29 -7.17
CA THR A 43 26.77 1.05 -8.60
C THR A 43 27.90 0.20 -9.17
N SER A 44 27.91 -1.11 -8.87
CA SER A 44 28.72 -2.07 -9.60
C SER A 44 27.82 -2.83 -10.58
N ALA A 45 28.23 -2.87 -11.85
CA ALA A 45 27.46 -3.52 -12.90
C ALA A 45 27.40 -5.03 -12.63
N LEU A 46 26.20 -5.58 -12.42
CA LEU A 46 25.97 -7.02 -12.44
C LEU A 46 26.42 -7.57 -13.81
N SER A 47 27.02 -8.78 -13.81
CA SER A 47 27.47 -9.48 -15.03
C SER A 47 26.43 -9.40 -16.16
N GLU A 48 26.84 -8.90 -17.33
CA GLU A 48 26.00 -8.73 -18.53
C GLU A 48 25.43 -10.06 -19.08
N ASN A 49 26.00 -11.19 -18.67
CA ASN A 49 25.46 -12.51 -18.96
C ASN A 49 24.53 -12.90 -17.81
N GLY A 50 23.21 -12.94 -18.09
CA GLY A 50 22.23 -13.53 -17.20
C GLY A 50 22.60 -14.99 -16.88
N PRO A 51 22.19 -15.52 -15.71
CA PRO A 51 22.51 -16.90 -15.35
C PRO A 51 21.96 -17.86 -16.42
N LEU A 52 22.76 -18.85 -16.78
CA LEU A 52 22.27 -19.92 -17.66
C LEU A 52 21.08 -20.63 -16.98
N PRO A 53 20.02 -20.99 -17.72
CA PRO A 53 18.89 -21.71 -17.15
C PRO A 53 19.36 -23.01 -16.48
N SER A 54 18.85 -23.28 -15.27
CA SER A 54 19.14 -24.55 -14.59
C SER A 54 18.55 -25.74 -15.34
N GLU A 55 19.13 -26.93 -15.19
CA GLU A 55 18.55 -28.16 -15.77
C GLU A 55 17.12 -28.41 -15.25
N GLU A 56 16.86 -28.04 -14.00
CA GLU A 56 15.54 -28.15 -13.38
C GLU A 56 14.50 -27.29 -14.09
N ILE A 57 14.79 -26.01 -14.35
CA ILE A 57 13.81 -25.13 -15.02
C ILE A 57 13.58 -25.54 -16.47
N LEU A 58 14.60 -26.03 -17.18
CA LEU A 58 14.46 -26.56 -18.53
C LEU A 58 13.56 -27.81 -18.56
N LYS A 59 13.71 -28.69 -17.55
CA LYS A 59 12.85 -29.86 -17.40
C LYS A 59 11.41 -29.47 -17.10
N LEU A 60 11.18 -28.50 -16.21
CA LEU A 60 9.85 -27.96 -15.93
C LEU A 60 9.22 -27.32 -17.18
N ASN A 61 9.98 -26.55 -17.96
CA ASN A 61 9.53 -25.99 -19.22
C ASN A 61 9.06 -27.07 -20.21
N SER A 62 9.82 -28.15 -20.35
CA SER A 62 9.44 -29.28 -21.21
C SER A 62 8.22 -30.03 -20.69
N LEU A 63 8.11 -30.22 -19.37
CA LEU A 63 6.97 -30.89 -18.75
C LEU A 63 5.70 -30.06 -18.90
N GLU A 64 5.79 -28.74 -18.73
CA GLU A 64 4.66 -27.83 -18.94
C GLU A 64 4.19 -27.85 -20.39
N LYS A 65 5.09 -27.85 -21.38
CA LYS A 65 4.70 -28.00 -22.80
C LYS A 65 3.87 -29.26 -23.03
N THR A 66 4.26 -30.37 -22.39
CA THR A 66 3.48 -31.62 -22.44
C THR A 66 2.09 -31.45 -21.81
N PHE A 67 1.98 -30.69 -20.71
CA PHE A 67 0.69 -30.34 -20.11
C PHE A 67 -0.16 -29.47 -21.03
N LEU A 68 0.41 -28.44 -21.67
CA LEU A 68 -0.29 -27.55 -22.61
C LEU A 68 -0.75 -28.29 -23.89
N ASP A 69 -0.10 -29.40 -24.22
CA ASP A 69 -0.53 -30.29 -25.31
C ASP A 69 -1.64 -31.27 -24.92
N SER A 70 -1.94 -31.40 -23.62
CA SER A 70 -2.93 -32.34 -23.10
C SER A 70 -4.37 -31.83 -23.22
N ASP A 71 -5.32 -32.76 -23.10
CA ASP A 71 -6.75 -32.43 -23.04
C ASP A 71 -7.12 -31.59 -21.82
N PHE A 72 -6.36 -31.67 -20.71
CA PHE A 72 -6.58 -30.86 -19.51
C PHE A 72 -6.49 -29.37 -19.79
N TYR A 73 -5.52 -28.96 -20.59
CA TYR A 73 -5.42 -27.57 -21.05
C TYR A 73 -6.39 -27.31 -22.20
N ARG A 74 -6.27 -28.06 -23.31
CA ARG A 74 -6.91 -27.72 -24.59
C ARG A 74 -8.43 -27.86 -24.59
N LYS A 75 -8.99 -28.84 -23.87
CA LYS A 75 -10.44 -29.08 -23.82
C LYS A 75 -11.04 -28.59 -22.51
N ASP A 76 -10.30 -28.83 -21.44
CA ASP A 76 -10.79 -28.64 -20.08
C ASP A 76 -10.51 -27.24 -19.53
N GLY A 77 -9.60 -26.48 -20.14
CA GLY A 77 -9.25 -25.13 -19.72
C GLY A 77 -8.52 -25.06 -18.38
N MET A 78 -7.81 -26.12 -17.98
CA MET A 78 -6.96 -26.12 -16.78
C MET A 78 -5.63 -25.40 -17.06
N LEU A 79 -5.20 -24.56 -16.13
CA LEU A 79 -3.88 -23.94 -16.14
C LEU A 79 -2.97 -24.56 -15.07
N PRO A 80 -1.69 -24.79 -15.37
CA PRO A 80 -0.75 -25.28 -14.38
C PRO A 80 -0.41 -24.17 -13.37
N LEU A 81 -0.53 -24.46 -12.07
CA LEU A 81 -0.12 -23.56 -10.99
C LEU A 81 1.29 -23.89 -10.50
N THR A 82 1.56 -25.17 -10.28
CA THR A 82 2.87 -25.68 -9.85
C THR A 82 2.94 -27.18 -10.12
N VAL A 83 4.11 -27.76 -9.95
CA VAL A 83 4.35 -29.21 -10.03
C VAL A 83 4.80 -29.69 -8.65
N THR A 84 4.40 -30.90 -8.25
CA THR A 84 4.92 -31.53 -7.04
C THR A 84 6.44 -31.68 -7.10
N LYS A 85 7.12 -31.69 -5.93
CA LYS A 85 8.59 -31.79 -5.87
C LYS A 85 9.16 -33.05 -6.53
N ASP A 86 8.40 -34.14 -6.55
CA ASP A 86 8.76 -35.38 -7.27
C ASP A 86 8.47 -35.31 -8.78
N GLN A 87 7.92 -34.19 -9.26
CA GLN A 87 7.57 -33.88 -10.64
C GLN A 87 6.55 -34.83 -11.29
N LYS A 88 5.77 -35.55 -10.47
CA LYS A 88 4.78 -36.51 -10.96
C LYS A 88 3.41 -35.91 -11.22
N TYR A 89 3.02 -34.91 -10.43
CA TYR A 89 1.68 -34.34 -10.50
C TYR A 89 1.74 -32.84 -10.71
N PHE A 90 0.79 -32.35 -11.51
CA PHE A 90 0.52 -30.93 -11.59
C PHE A 90 -0.54 -30.56 -10.57
N VAL A 91 -0.30 -29.49 -9.81
CA VAL A 91 -1.38 -28.73 -9.19
C VAL A 91 -1.83 -27.71 -10.23
N THR A 92 -3.10 -27.78 -10.60
CA THR A 92 -3.70 -26.99 -11.68
C THR A 92 -4.94 -26.28 -11.18
N TYR A 93 -5.47 -25.37 -12.00
CA TYR A 93 -6.71 -24.69 -11.67
C TYR A 93 -7.57 -24.35 -12.89
N LYS A 94 -8.87 -24.19 -12.64
CA LYS A 94 -9.83 -23.58 -13.56
C LYS A 94 -10.44 -22.34 -12.91
N LEU A 95 -10.90 -21.40 -13.72
CA LEU A 95 -11.72 -20.30 -13.22
C LEU A 95 -13.04 -20.84 -12.66
N ASN A 96 -13.43 -20.35 -11.48
CA ASN A 96 -14.73 -20.70 -10.93
C ASN A 96 -15.85 -19.99 -11.70
N LYS A 97 -17.02 -20.61 -11.79
CA LYS A 97 -18.22 -19.99 -12.38
C LYS A 97 -18.83 -18.91 -11.49
N GLN A 98 -18.55 -18.92 -10.19
CA GLN A 98 -18.98 -17.88 -9.27
C GLN A 98 -18.26 -16.58 -9.60
N SER A 99 -19.02 -15.55 -9.94
CA SER A 99 -18.52 -14.22 -10.27
C SER A 99 -18.25 -13.41 -9.00
N MET A 100 -17.05 -12.84 -8.91
CA MET A 100 -16.62 -11.74 -8.03
C MET A 100 -16.72 -10.34 -8.70
N ALA A 101 -17.44 -10.22 -9.82
CA ALA A 101 -17.35 -9.01 -10.66
C ALA A 101 -17.95 -7.79 -9.96
N ALA A 102 -19.06 -7.98 -9.23
CA ALA A 102 -19.70 -6.91 -8.47
C ALA A 102 -18.80 -6.42 -7.32
N GLU A 103 -18.08 -7.32 -6.65
CA GLU A 103 -17.09 -6.97 -5.64
C GLU A 103 -15.89 -6.25 -6.25
N ASN A 104 -15.44 -6.68 -7.43
CA ASN A 104 -14.31 -6.07 -8.13
C ASN A 104 -14.64 -4.72 -8.78
N GLU A 105 -15.90 -4.45 -9.14
CA GLU A 105 -16.36 -3.13 -9.57
C GLU A 105 -16.14 -2.06 -8.50
N LEU A 106 -16.08 -2.48 -7.22
CA LEU A 106 -15.77 -1.59 -6.12
C LEU A 106 -14.27 -1.31 -5.97
N ILE A 107 -13.40 -2.02 -6.69
CA ILE A 107 -11.96 -1.82 -6.64
C ILE A 107 -11.59 -0.78 -7.70
N LEU A 108 -11.23 0.42 -7.24
CA LEU A 108 -10.91 1.53 -8.13
C LEU A 108 -9.45 1.51 -8.57
N ILE A 109 -8.56 1.13 -7.65
CA ILE A 109 -7.17 0.75 -7.89
C ILE A 109 -6.86 -0.39 -6.95
N GLY A 110 -6.29 -1.47 -7.48
CA GLY A 110 -5.71 -2.50 -6.64
C GLY A 110 -5.80 -3.85 -7.29
N MET A 111 -6.07 -4.84 -6.46
CA MET A 111 -5.92 -6.24 -6.78
C MET A 111 -7.31 -6.88 -6.88
N PRO A 112 -7.76 -7.30 -8.08
CA PRO A 112 -9.06 -7.94 -8.21
C PRO A 112 -9.08 -9.30 -7.51
N ARG A 113 -10.24 -9.68 -6.99
CA ARG A 113 -10.50 -10.99 -6.42
C ARG A 113 -11.11 -11.88 -7.49
N GLN A 114 -10.59 -13.08 -7.63
CA GLN A 114 -11.10 -14.05 -8.60
C GLN A 114 -11.07 -15.43 -7.97
N LEU A 115 -12.12 -16.22 -8.14
CA LEU A 115 -12.20 -17.56 -7.57
C LEU A 115 -11.70 -18.60 -8.57
N ILE A 116 -10.97 -19.58 -8.05
CA ILE A 116 -10.43 -20.69 -8.82
C ILE A 116 -10.77 -22.03 -8.14
N GLU A 117 -10.85 -23.07 -8.97
CA GLU A 117 -11.02 -24.46 -8.57
C GLU A 117 -9.71 -25.20 -8.78
N LEU A 118 -9.19 -25.84 -7.73
CA LEU A 118 -7.91 -26.53 -7.77
C LEU A 118 -8.08 -28.00 -8.09
N TYR A 119 -7.15 -28.54 -8.88
CA TYR A 119 -7.12 -29.94 -9.26
C TYR A 119 -5.69 -30.50 -9.19
N LEU A 120 -5.53 -31.74 -8.73
CA LEU A 120 -4.31 -32.52 -8.88
C LEU A 120 -4.41 -33.34 -10.16
N VAL A 121 -3.49 -33.14 -11.10
CA VAL A 121 -3.47 -33.79 -12.40
C VAL A 121 -2.29 -34.74 -12.50
N ASP A 122 -2.58 -35.98 -12.88
CA ASP A 122 -1.61 -36.98 -13.30
C ASP A 122 -1.71 -37.15 -14.82
N LEU A 123 -0.67 -36.68 -15.53
CA LEU A 123 -0.61 -36.80 -16.99
C LEU A 123 -0.44 -38.25 -17.45
N SER A 124 0.22 -39.10 -16.65
CA SER A 124 0.49 -40.49 -17.02
C SER A 124 -0.77 -41.37 -16.96
N GLU A 125 -1.65 -41.08 -16.00
CA GLU A 125 -2.93 -41.77 -15.86
C GLU A 125 -4.08 -41.04 -16.57
N ASN A 126 -3.84 -39.85 -17.11
CA ASN A 126 -4.87 -38.95 -17.65
C ASN A 126 -6.03 -38.75 -16.67
N LYS A 127 -5.70 -38.44 -15.40
CA LYS A 127 -6.69 -38.22 -14.33
C LYS A 127 -6.51 -36.86 -13.65
N ALA A 128 -7.63 -36.25 -13.29
CA ALA A 128 -7.69 -35.07 -12.45
C ALA A 128 -8.53 -35.33 -11.20
N ALA A 129 -8.06 -34.89 -10.04
CA ALA A 129 -8.80 -34.95 -8.77
C ALA A 129 -9.02 -33.54 -8.23
N PHE A 130 -10.28 -33.19 -7.95
CA PHE A 130 -10.62 -31.90 -7.34
C PHE A 130 -10.03 -31.79 -5.92
N LEU A 131 -9.40 -30.66 -5.62
CA LEU A 131 -8.73 -30.38 -4.35
C LEU A 131 -9.45 -29.32 -3.50
N GLY A 132 -10.31 -28.50 -4.10
CA GLY A 132 -11.04 -27.46 -3.41
C GLY A 132 -11.12 -26.14 -4.18
N LYS A 133 -11.62 -25.11 -3.52
CA LYS A 133 -11.78 -23.75 -4.07
C LYS A 133 -10.96 -22.75 -3.27
N THR A 134 -10.38 -21.78 -3.97
CA THR A 134 -9.63 -20.68 -3.38
C THR A 134 -9.71 -19.43 -4.24
N GLU A 135 -9.22 -18.32 -3.72
CA GLU A 135 -8.96 -17.13 -4.54
C GLU A 135 -7.72 -17.32 -5.40
N PHE A 136 -7.63 -16.48 -6.44
CA PHE A 136 -6.54 -16.45 -7.41
C PHE A 136 -5.19 -16.40 -6.71
N VAL A 137 -4.34 -17.37 -7.06
CA VAL A 137 -3.07 -17.60 -6.37
C VAL A 137 -2.01 -16.72 -7.00
N ILE A 138 -1.50 -15.78 -6.22
CA ILE A 138 -0.43 -14.86 -6.63
C ILE A 138 0.95 -15.35 -6.18
N ASN A 139 1.03 -16.24 -5.19
CA ASN A 139 2.28 -16.82 -4.75
C ASN A 139 2.02 -18.22 -4.13
N GLN A 140 3.03 -19.08 -4.15
CA GLN A 140 2.94 -20.44 -3.65
C GLN A 140 4.30 -20.94 -3.15
N ALA A 141 4.28 -21.71 -2.07
CA ALA A 141 5.49 -22.29 -1.49
C ALA A 141 5.26 -23.74 -1.04
N TRP A 142 6.09 -24.65 -1.53
CA TRP A 142 6.12 -26.03 -1.06
C TRP A 142 6.85 -26.14 0.27
N SER A 143 6.37 -27.02 1.15
CA SER A 143 7.15 -27.48 2.30
C SER A 143 8.43 -28.19 1.82
N GLU A 144 9.45 -28.26 2.67
CA GLU A 144 10.73 -28.90 2.33
C GLU A 144 10.54 -30.37 1.93
N ASP A 145 9.66 -31.09 2.63
CA ASP A 145 9.28 -32.48 2.32
C ASP A 145 8.34 -32.65 1.11
N GLY A 146 7.81 -31.55 0.55
CA GLY A 146 6.85 -31.59 -0.57
C GLY A 146 5.45 -32.11 -0.22
N ALA A 147 5.16 -32.37 1.05
CA ALA A 147 3.86 -32.90 1.47
C ALA A 147 2.76 -31.84 1.52
N ARG A 148 3.13 -30.56 1.63
CA ARG A 148 2.20 -29.43 1.78
C ARG A 148 2.56 -28.28 0.87
N LEU A 149 1.52 -27.58 0.41
CA LEU A 149 1.64 -26.39 -0.42
C LEU A 149 0.91 -25.24 0.25
N ALA A 150 1.62 -24.15 0.53
CA ALA A 150 1.02 -22.88 0.91
C ALA A 150 0.62 -22.15 -0.39
N LEU A 151 -0.62 -21.66 -0.42
CA LEU A 151 -1.23 -20.95 -1.53
C LEU A 151 -1.61 -19.56 -1.04
N VAL A 152 -1.00 -18.54 -1.62
CA VAL A 152 -1.21 -17.13 -1.27
C VAL A 152 -2.06 -16.48 -2.34
N SER A 153 -3.18 -15.94 -1.91
CA SER A 153 -3.94 -14.93 -2.64
C SER A 153 -3.64 -13.55 -2.06
N HIS A 154 -4.21 -12.50 -2.63
CA HIS A 154 -4.06 -11.13 -2.10
C HIS A 154 -4.49 -11.00 -0.63
N LYS A 155 -5.58 -11.68 -0.22
CA LYS A 155 -6.20 -11.50 1.11
C LYS A 155 -6.20 -12.74 1.99
N SER A 156 -5.84 -13.91 1.47
CA SER A 156 -5.92 -15.17 2.20
C SER A 156 -4.76 -16.11 1.89
N VAL A 157 -4.44 -16.96 2.87
CA VAL A 157 -3.50 -18.07 2.71
C VAL A 157 -4.23 -19.37 2.98
N LYS A 158 -4.05 -20.34 2.09
CA LYS A 158 -4.54 -21.70 2.28
C LYS A 158 -3.40 -22.71 2.23
N VAL A 159 -3.53 -23.78 2.99
CA VAL A 159 -2.60 -24.89 3.02
C VAL A 159 -3.28 -26.10 2.41
N LEU A 160 -2.69 -26.61 1.33
CA LEU A 160 -3.04 -27.88 0.72
C LEU A 160 -2.18 -28.98 1.34
N ASP A 161 -2.82 -29.95 1.98
CA ASP A 161 -2.21 -31.21 2.42
C ASP A 161 -2.45 -32.26 1.32
N LEU A 162 -1.39 -32.66 0.62
CA LEU A 162 -1.50 -33.58 -0.52
C LEU A 162 -1.95 -34.98 -0.11
N ALA A 163 -1.48 -35.46 1.04
CA ALA A 163 -1.81 -36.81 1.52
C ALA A 163 -3.30 -36.91 1.87
N LYS A 164 -3.85 -35.86 2.48
CA LYS A 164 -5.28 -35.79 2.84
C LYS A 164 -6.16 -35.25 1.71
N ARG A 165 -5.56 -34.69 0.65
CA ARG A 165 -6.24 -33.94 -0.42
C ARG A 165 -7.19 -32.88 0.15
N SER A 166 -6.74 -32.18 1.18
CA SER A 166 -7.55 -31.23 1.92
C SER A 166 -6.95 -29.84 1.84
N LEU A 167 -7.81 -28.85 1.63
CA LEU A 167 -7.46 -27.43 1.64
C LEU A 167 -7.99 -26.79 2.93
N ALA A 168 -7.09 -26.19 3.71
CA ALA A 168 -7.43 -25.51 4.96
C ALA A 168 -7.00 -24.04 4.90
N GLU A 169 -7.86 -23.14 5.36
CA GLU A 169 -7.56 -21.71 5.41
C GLU A 169 -6.78 -21.36 6.69
N VAL A 170 -5.80 -20.47 6.56
CA VAL A 170 -5.08 -19.89 7.68
C VAL A 170 -5.96 -18.84 8.34
N PRO A 171 -6.30 -18.95 9.64
CA PRO A 171 -7.24 -18.06 10.31
C PRO A 171 -6.60 -16.70 10.61
N MET A 172 -6.64 -15.80 9.63
CA MET A 172 -6.22 -14.41 9.78
C MET A 172 -7.28 -13.65 10.59
N LYS A 173 -6.89 -12.93 11.66
CA LYS A 173 -7.87 -12.15 12.45
C LYS A 173 -8.27 -10.82 11.81
N TYR A 174 -7.49 -10.36 10.84
CA TYR A 174 -7.69 -9.09 10.15
C TYR A 174 -7.37 -9.30 8.67
N GLU A 175 -8.07 -8.54 7.81
CA GLU A 175 -7.78 -8.50 6.39
C GLU A 175 -6.54 -7.65 6.13
N THR A 176 -5.58 -8.18 5.38
CA THR A 176 -4.33 -7.51 5.02
C THR A 176 -3.83 -8.04 3.69
N ASP A 177 -2.98 -7.25 3.03
CA ASP A 177 -2.31 -7.62 1.79
C ASP A 177 -1.15 -8.58 2.09
N ILE A 178 -1.09 -9.67 1.35
CA ILE A 178 -0.07 -10.71 1.50
C ILE A 178 0.74 -10.78 0.21
N TYR A 179 2.05 -10.54 0.31
CA TYR A 179 2.93 -10.52 -0.85
C TYR A 179 3.60 -11.87 -1.09
N ASN A 180 4.01 -12.54 -0.02
CA ASN A 180 4.84 -13.73 -0.10
C ASN A 180 4.63 -14.66 1.10
N THR A 181 5.08 -15.90 0.96
CA THR A 181 5.10 -16.89 2.03
C THR A 181 6.26 -17.85 1.88
N SER A 182 6.69 -18.42 2.99
CA SER A 182 7.74 -19.44 3.02
C SER A 182 7.48 -20.44 4.14
N TRP A 183 8.00 -21.66 3.94
CA TRP A 183 8.01 -22.68 4.99
C TRP A 183 9.28 -22.60 5.81
N GLY A 184 9.15 -22.82 7.12
CA GLY A 184 10.28 -23.17 7.97
C GLY A 184 10.83 -24.55 7.60
N LEU A 185 12.11 -24.77 7.91
CA LEU A 185 12.78 -26.07 7.74
C LEU A 185 12.13 -27.19 8.56
N ASP A 186 11.28 -26.83 9.52
CA ASP A 186 10.52 -27.75 10.35
C ASP A 186 9.29 -28.37 9.64
N ASN A 187 9.01 -28.00 8.39
CA ASN A 187 7.83 -28.43 7.61
C ASN A 187 6.48 -28.17 8.31
N ARG A 188 6.47 -27.24 9.27
CA ARG A 188 5.34 -27.00 10.17
C ARG A 188 4.96 -25.53 10.22
N THR A 189 5.95 -24.66 10.19
CA THR A 189 5.78 -23.22 10.37
C THR A 189 5.72 -22.53 9.02
N ILE A 190 4.71 -21.68 8.81
CA ILE A 190 4.56 -20.87 7.60
C ILE A 190 4.80 -19.41 7.97
N TYR A 191 5.80 -18.77 7.38
CA TYR A 191 6.05 -17.34 7.53
C TYR A 191 5.29 -16.57 6.46
N LEU A 192 4.68 -15.45 6.83
CA LEU A 192 3.85 -14.63 5.96
C LEU A 192 4.48 -13.25 5.80
N HIS A 193 4.73 -12.84 4.56
CA HIS A 193 5.16 -11.48 4.26
C HIS A 193 3.93 -10.61 4.01
N LEU A 194 3.60 -9.78 4.99
CA LEU A 194 2.42 -8.92 5.03
C LEU A 194 2.78 -7.46 4.73
N ASP A 195 1.84 -6.70 4.17
CA ASP A 195 2.04 -5.30 3.83
C ASP A 195 2.12 -4.37 5.05
N THR A 196 1.09 -4.36 5.90
CA THR A 196 0.95 -3.30 6.93
C THR A 196 0.29 -3.74 8.23
N THR A 197 0.09 -5.03 8.48
CA THR A 197 -0.52 -5.46 9.75
C THR A 197 0.49 -5.82 10.82
N PRO A 198 0.38 -5.23 12.03
CA PRO A 198 1.10 -5.72 13.18
C PRO A 198 0.53 -7.05 13.68
N ASN A 199 1.45 -7.92 14.12
CA ASN A 199 1.22 -9.02 15.06
C ASN A 199 0.87 -10.41 14.50
N TYR A 200 1.43 -10.83 13.36
CA TYR A 200 1.57 -12.27 13.05
C TYR A 200 2.92 -12.54 12.38
N TYR A 201 3.68 -13.51 12.91
CA TYR A 201 5.04 -13.79 12.44
C TYR A 201 5.07 -15.10 11.66
N ALA A 202 4.25 -16.05 12.09
CA ALA A 202 4.10 -17.30 11.40
C ALA A 202 2.75 -17.95 11.74
N TYR A 203 2.41 -18.99 10.99
CA TYR A 203 1.33 -19.90 11.28
C TYR A 203 1.90 -21.30 11.54
N ASP A 204 1.53 -21.88 12.67
CA ASP A 204 1.85 -23.27 12.98
C ASP A 204 0.71 -24.16 12.51
N THR A 205 1.01 -24.97 11.49
CA THR A 205 0.04 -25.84 10.82
C THR A 205 -0.45 -27.00 11.69
N TYR A 206 0.27 -27.38 12.75
CA TYR A 206 -0.14 -28.46 13.66
C TYR A 206 -1.07 -27.94 14.74
N SER A 207 -0.69 -26.86 15.43
CA SER A 207 -1.55 -26.23 16.44
C SER A 207 -2.72 -25.47 15.81
N LYS A 208 -2.62 -25.16 14.51
CA LYS A 208 -3.56 -24.32 13.76
C LYS A 208 -3.71 -22.93 14.37
N GLN A 209 -2.62 -22.41 14.94
CA GLN A 209 -2.57 -21.11 15.56
C GLN A 209 -1.56 -20.23 14.84
N MET A 210 -1.86 -18.93 14.78
CA MET A 210 -0.83 -17.96 14.46
C MET A 210 0.17 -17.90 15.61
N VAL A 211 1.46 -18.01 15.30
CA VAL A 211 2.55 -17.93 16.26
C VAL A 211 2.97 -16.46 16.37
N LYS A 212 2.62 -15.92 17.55
CA LYS A 212 2.73 -14.55 18.10
C LYS A 212 1.63 -13.56 17.67
N VAL A 213 0.83 -13.16 18.68
CA VAL A 213 -0.52 -12.59 18.55
C VAL A 213 -0.76 -11.35 19.44
N ARG A 214 0.13 -11.00 20.40
CA ARG A 214 0.10 -9.73 21.18
C ARG A 214 1.30 -9.63 22.13
N GLY A 215 1.74 -8.39 22.41
CA GLY A 215 2.99 -8.04 23.09
C GLY A 215 3.96 -7.47 22.07
N GLY A 216 4.38 -6.22 22.22
CA GLY A 216 5.12 -5.45 21.20
C GLY A 216 6.32 -6.19 20.59
N PHE A 217 6.76 -5.71 19.42
CA PHE A 217 8.00 -6.19 18.80
C PHE A 217 9.18 -5.94 19.75
N GLN A 218 10.07 -6.92 19.83
CA GLN A 218 11.41 -6.74 20.38
C GLN A 218 12.40 -6.72 19.21
N GLU A 219 13.42 -5.90 19.33
CA GLU A 219 14.54 -5.90 18.39
C GLU A 219 15.05 -7.33 18.16
N GLY A 220 15.14 -7.76 16.90
CA GLY A 220 15.55 -9.11 16.53
C GLY A 220 14.41 -10.10 16.22
N ASP A 221 13.14 -9.74 16.44
CA ASP A 221 11.99 -10.60 16.08
C ASP A 221 11.92 -10.84 14.56
N VAL A 222 11.74 -12.11 14.16
CA VAL A 222 11.71 -12.52 12.74
C VAL A 222 10.29 -12.45 12.17
N ALA A 223 10.00 -11.43 11.36
CA ALA A 223 8.72 -11.19 10.68
C ALA A 223 8.53 -12.08 9.43
N TYR A 224 9.61 -12.39 8.73
CA TYR A 224 9.62 -13.33 7.61
C TYR A 224 10.91 -14.14 7.64
N ARG A 225 10.85 -15.43 7.27
CA ARG A 225 12.02 -16.30 7.17
C ARG A 225 11.98 -17.10 5.88
N GLY A 226 12.85 -16.79 4.94
CA GLY A 226 13.00 -17.50 3.66
C GLY A 226 14.37 -18.16 3.53
N LYS A 227 14.56 -18.87 2.41
CA LYS A 227 15.85 -19.44 2.02
C LYS A 227 16.29 -18.82 0.68
N ALA A 228 17.56 -18.47 0.58
CA ALA A 228 18.21 -18.08 -0.67
C ALA A 228 19.65 -18.60 -0.66
N ASP A 229 20.10 -19.20 -1.76
CA ASP A 229 21.43 -19.81 -1.91
C ASP A 229 21.95 -20.63 -0.70
N GLY A 230 21.08 -21.44 -0.08
CA GLY A 230 21.46 -22.24 1.09
C GLY A 230 21.51 -21.49 2.43
N GLY A 231 21.53 -20.15 2.41
CA GLY A 231 21.39 -19.30 3.60
C GLY A 231 19.94 -18.95 3.94
N ILE A 232 19.76 -18.34 5.10
CA ILE A 232 18.46 -17.89 5.61
C ILE A 232 18.32 -16.39 5.39
N LEU A 233 17.23 -15.98 4.76
CA LEU A 233 16.77 -14.60 4.73
C LEU A 233 15.83 -14.37 5.90
N THR A 234 16.12 -13.38 6.72
CA THR A 234 15.23 -12.94 7.80
C THR A 234 14.85 -11.49 7.58
N SER A 235 13.56 -11.20 7.57
CA SER A 235 13.10 -9.83 7.79
C SER A 235 12.86 -9.66 9.29
N LYS A 236 13.43 -8.62 9.87
CA LYS A 236 13.29 -8.30 11.30
C LYS A 236 12.68 -6.92 11.46
N GLY A 237 11.91 -6.69 12.52
CA GLY A 237 11.19 -5.43 12.72
C GLY A 237 11.28 -4.88 14.14
N GLU A 238 11.30 -3.55 14.26
CA GLU A 238 11.33 -2.81 15.53
C GLU A 238 9.96 -2.21 15.90
N ARG A 239 9.03 -2.10 14.95
CA ARG A 239 7.71 -1.50 15.13
C ARG A 239 6.62 -2.27 14.40
N VAL A 240 5.39 -2.01 14.83
CA VAL A 240 4.14 -2.43 14.19
C VAL A 240 4.18 -2.14 12.68
N GLY A 241 4.30 -3.20 11.87
CA GLY A 241 4.16 -3.13 10.41
C GLY A 241 5.34 -2.47 9.66
N VAL A 242 6.56 -2.55 10.20
CA VAL A 242 7.79 -2.15 9.49
C VAL A 242 8.91 -3.14 9.80
N ALA A 243 9.50 -3.73 8.77
CA ALA A 243 10.79 -4.38 8.92
C ALA A 243 11.86 -3.29 9.13
N SER A 244 12.74 -3.43 10.11
CA SER A 244 13.93 -2.57 10.24
C SER A 244 15.02 -2.97 9.24
N GLY A 245 14.87 -4.13 8.61
CA GLY A 245 15.70 -4.52 7.48
C GLY A 245 15.47 -5.94 7.00
N LEU A 246 16.16 -6.24 5.90
CA LEU A 246 16.33 -7.60 5.39
C LEU A 246 17.75 -8.06 5.72
N TYR A 247 17.86 -9.26 6.29
CA TYR A 247 19.10 -9.85 6.78
C TYR A 247 19.35 -11.19 6.11
N TYR A 248 20.62 -11.58 6.00
CA TYR A 248 21.05 -12.84 5.43
C TYR A 248 22.12 -13.53 6.28
N GLY A 249 21.91 -14.80 6.63
CA GLY A 249 22.83 -15.64 7.40
C GLY A 249 22.14 -16.49 8.46
N GLU A 250 22.84 -17.48 9.02
CA GLU A 250 22.28 -18.35 10.07
C GLU A 250 22.61 -17.89 11.50
N ALA A 251 23.82 -17.37 11.76
CA ALA A 251 24.29 -17.00 13.10
C ALA A 251 24.96 -15.63 13.18
N ALA A 252 25.70 -15.22 12.14
CA ALA A 252 26.15 -13.85 11.93
C ALA A 252 25.36 -13.29 10.73
N GLU A 253 24.21 -12.72 11.00
CA GLU A 253 23.37 -12.13 9.97
C GLU A 253 23.98 -10.82 9.46
N LYS A 254 24.12 -10.71 8.15
CA LYS A 254 24.47 -9.46 7.46
C LYS A 254 23.18 -8.72 7.12
N GLN A 255 23.07 -7.45 7.53
CA GLN A 255 22.00 -6.59 7.02
C GLN A 255 22.24 -6.29 5.54
N LEU A 256 21.27 -6.64 4.70
CA LEU A 256 21.29 -6.39 3.26
C LEU A 256 20.63 -5.05 2.93
N PHE A 257 19.51 -4.76 3.60
CA PHE A 257 18.72 -3.55 3.40
C PHE A 257 18.23 -3.04 4.75
N ALA A 258 18.12 -1.71 4.88
CA ALA A 258 17.46 -1.05 6.00
C ALA A 258 16.03 -0.64 5.61
N GLY A 259 15.14 -0.56 6.59
CA GLY A 259 13.77 -0.08 6.39
C GLY A 259 12.81 -1.10 5.76
N ASP A 260 11.70 -0.59 5.21
CA ASP A 260 10.61 -1.38 4.65
C ASP A 260 11.05 -2.07 3.35
N VAL A 261 11.07 -3.41 3.36
CA VAL A 261 11.53 -4.24 2.23
C VAL A 261 10.50 -5.32 1.91
N ILE A 262 10.01 -5.32 0.67
CA ILE A 262 9.14 -6.35 0.11
C ILE A 262 9.98 -7.31 -0.73
N ILE A 263 9.92 -8.60 -0.42
CA ILE A 263 10.60 -9.65 -1.19
C ILE A 263 9.62 -10.18 -2.23
N HIS A 264 9.91 -9.90 -3.51
CA HIS A 264 9.06 -10.32 -4.61
C HIS A 264 9.40 -11.74 -5.09
N ASP A 265 10.69 -12.01 -5.33
CA ASP A 265 11.14 -13.31 -5.86
C ASP A 265 12.62 -13.56 -5.51
N ILE A 266 13.02 -14.83 -5.53
CA ILE A 266 14.36 -15.32 -5.23
C ILE A 266 14.78 -16.27 -6.34
N ASN A 267 15.96 -16.02 -6.91
CA ASN A 267 16.58 -16.87 -7.92
C ASN A 267 18.03 -17.20 -7.52
N HIS A 268 18.22 -18.33 -6.84
CA HIS A 268 19.51 -18.76 -6.30
C HIS A 268 20.16 -17.70 -5.40
N GLU A 269 21.29 -17.14 -5.84
CA GLU A 269 22.10 -16.10 -5.19
C GLU A 269 21.49 -14.71 -5.35
N LYS A 270 20.41 -14.54 -6.13
CA LYS A 270 19.81 -13.24 -6.41
C LYS A 270 18.45 -13.07 -5.76
N ILE A 271 18.20 -11.88 -5.24
CA ILE A 271 16.94 -11.50 -4.61
C ILE A 271 16.37 -10.27 -5.31
N LEU A 272 15.06 -10.29 -5.56
CA LEU A 272 14.32 -9.17 -6.13
C LEU A 272 13.47 -8.54 -5.04
N VAL A 273 13.76 -7.28 -4.73
CA VAL A 273 13.14 -6.58 -3.61
C VAL A 273 12.64 -5.21 -4.02
N SER A 274 11.53 -4.79 -3.43
CA SER A 274 11.16 -3.38 -3.40
C SER A 274 11.50 -2.82 -2.04
N CYS A 275 12.23 -1.71 -1.98
CA CYS A 275 12.59 -1.03 -0.74
C CYS A 275 12.13 0.43 -0.75
N ASP A 276 11.74 0.93 0.43
CA ASP A 276 11.55 2.36 0.67
C ASP A 276 12.92 2.95 1.03
N GLU A 277 13.43 3.87 0.21
CA GLU A 277 14.61 4.65 0.59
C GLU A 277 14.14 5.95 1.23
N ASP A 278 14.55 6.19 2.47
CA ASP A 278 14.30 7.44 3.19
C ASP A 278 14.90 8.61 2.40
N ASN A 279 14.09 9.24 1.55
CA ASN A 279 14.49 10.45 0.84
C ASN A 279 14.21 11.68 1.72
N PRO A 280 15.25 12.43 2.15
CA PRO A 280 15.09 13.64 2.96
C PRO A 280 14.28 14.75 2.25
N GLU A 281 14.11 14.69 0.93
CA GLU A 281 13.30 15.63 0.14
C GLU A 281 11.80 15.28 0.08
N GLY A 282 11.39 14.12 0.59
CA GLY A 282 9.99 13.68 0.66
C GLY A 282 9.49 12.91 -0.57
N GLY A 283 8.48 12.06 -0.33
CA GLY A 283 7.90 11.09 -1.29
C GLY A 283 8.54 9.71 -1.15
N ALA A 284 7.74 8.68 -0.86
CA ALA A 284 8.25 7.30 -0.85
C ALA A 284 8.59 6.90 -2.29
N ARG A 285 9.86 6.59 -2.55
CA ARG A 285 10.29 5.97 -3.80
C ARG A 285 10.36 4.47 -3.52
N PHE A 286 9.37 3.72 -3.99
CA PHE A 286 9.53 2.27 -4.05
C PHE A 286 10.52 1.95 -5.15
N THR A 287 11.76 1.71 -4.74
CA THR A 287 12.84 1.29 -5.62
C THR A 287 12.75 -0.22 -5.78
N LEU A 288 12.58 -0.70 -7.02
CA LEU A 288 12.78 -2.11 -7.33
C LEU A 288 14.27 -2.34 -7.55
N ALA A 289 14.87 -3.22 -6.77
CA ALA A 289 16.27 -3.58 -6.85
C ALA A 289 16.47 -5.10 -6.95
N GLU A 290 17.45 -5.49 -7.77
CA GLU A 290 18.05 -6.82 -7.78
C GLU A 290 19.32 -6.77 -6.93
N TYR A 291 19.47 -7.72 -6.00
CA TYR A 291 20.65 -7.83 -5.14
C TYR A 291 21.27 -9.21 -5.27
N ASP A 292 22.58 -9.25 -5.41
CA ASP A 292 23.38 -10.46 -5.52
C ASP A 292 24.04 -10.78 -4.18
N LEU A 293 23.61 -11.87 -3.56
CA LEU A 293 24.03 -12.30 -2.22
C LEU A 293 25.52 -12.66 -2.14
N LYS A 294 26.13 -13.06 -3.26
CA LYS A 294 27.51 -13.51 -3.32
C LYS A 294 28.50 -12.37 -3.47
N THR A 295 28.19 -11.45 -4.37
CA THR A 295 29.03 -10.28 -4.64
C THR A 295 28.71 -9.11 -3.71
N GLY A 296 27.49 -9.07 -3.18
CA GLY A 296 26.95 -7.93 -2.45
C GLY A 296 26.58 -6.75 -3.36
N ALA A 297 26.62 -6.94 -4.68
CA ALA A 297 26.26 -5.92 -5.65
C ALA A 297 24.74 -5.74 -5.71
N SER A 298 24.30 -4.50 -5.92
CA SER A 298 22.90 -4.14 -6.11
C SER A 298 22.71 -3.40 -7.44
N ARG A 299 21.60 -3.71 -8.10
CA ARG A 299 21.16 -3.04 -9.32
C ARG A 299 19.76 -2.50 -9.10
N VAL A 300 19.63 -1.19 -9.16
CA VAL A 300 18.33 -0.54 -9.25
C VAL A 300 17.74 -0.80 -10.63
N LEU A 301 16.57 -1.43 -10.65
CA LEU A 301 15.84 -1.79 -11.87
C LEU A 301 14.76 -0.77 -12.21
N TYR A 302 14.16 -0.20 -11.16
CA TYR A 302 13.15 0.83 -11.29
C TYR A 302 13.28 1.78 -10.11
N ASN A 303 13.43 3.07 -10.43
CA ASN A 303 13.49 4.16 -9.47
C ASN A 303 12.85 5.38 -10.12
N GLU A 304 11.54 5.33 -10.27
CA GLU A 304 10.76 6.50 -10.65
C GLU A 304 9.84 6.88 -9.49
N GLY A 305 10.19 7.98 -8.84
CA GLY A 305 9.29 8.78 -8.03
C GLY A 305 9.52 10.24 -8.38
N ASN A 306 8.89 10.69 -9.48
CA ASN A 306 8.54 12.11 -9.56
C ASN A 306 7.25 12.28 -8.75
N LEU A 307 7.09 13.43 -8.10
CA LEU A 307 5.95 13.91 -7.29
C LEU A 307 4.57 13.70 -7.92
N HIS A 308 4.51 13.33 -9.20
CA HIS A 308 3.30 13.28 -10.01
C HIS A 308 3.02 11.94 -10.71
N THR A 309 3.94 10.95 -10.70
CA THR A 309 3.76 9.76 -11.55
C THR A 309 4.38 8.46 -11.00
N VAL A 310 3.48 7.50 -10.77
CA VAL A 310 3.67 6.04 -10.49
C VAL A 310 4.05 5.68 -9.05
N TRP A 311 3.16 4.94 -8.39
CA TRP A 311 3.09 4.86 -6.91
C TRP A 311 3.15 3.44 -6.32
N LYS A 312 3.34 2.37 -7.11
CA LYS A 312 3.38 0.99 -6.57
C LYS A 312 4.03 -0.01 -7.52
N ILE A 313 4.91 -0.85 -6.99
CA ILE A 313 5.29 -2.14 -7.59
C ILE A 313 4.37 -3.19 -6.96
N PHE A 314 3.47 -3.78 -7.75
CA PHE A 314 2.51 -4.75 -7.20
C PHE A 314 3.12 -6.14 -7.07
N LYS A 315 3.84 -6.58 -8.10
CA LYS A 315 4.51 -7.88 -8.14
C LYS A 315 5.69 -7.83 -9.09
N ALA A 316 6.79 -8.47 -8.71
CA ALA A 316 7.94 -8.68 -9.59
C ALA A 316 8.34 -10.17 -9.58
N SER A 317 8.96 -10.65 -10.64
CA SER A 317 9.41 -12.05 -10.77
C SER A 317 10.59 -12.16 -11.73
N TYR A 318 11.45 -13.15 -11.49
CA TYR A 318 12.43 -13.60 -12.48
C TYR A 318 11.76 -14.54 -13.47
N LEU A 319 12.09 -14.41 -14.76
CA LEU A 319 11.94 -15.49 -15.73
C LEU A 319 13.25 -16.27 -15.77
N LYS A 320 13.35 -17.34 -14.99
CA LYS A 320 14.56 -18.16 -14.79
C LYS A 320 15.00 -18.88 -16.07
N THR A 321 14.11 -19.05 -17.04
CA THR A 321 14.37 -19.59 -18.37
C THR A 321 15.08 -18.61 -19.31
N THR A 322 14.91 -17.29 -19.13
CA THR A 322 15.48 -16.26 -20.03
C THR A 322 16.46 -15.32 -19.32
N GLY A 323 16.37 -15.22 -17.99
CA GLY A 323 17.04 -14.22 -17.18
C GLY A 323 16.34 -12.86 -17.16
N ASP A 324 15.17 -12.72 -17.79
CA ASP A 324 14.41 -11.48 -17.75
C ASP A 324 13.86 -11.22 -16.34
N ILE A 325 13.63 -9.95 -16.05
CA ILE A 325 12.89 -9.51 -14.86
C ILE A 325 11.61 -8.87 -15.32
N ILE A 326 10.49 -9.28 -14.74
CA ILE A 326 9.17 -8.71 -15.04
C ILE A 326 8.57 -8.12 -13.77
N PHE A 327 7.88 -6.99 -13.90
CA PHE A 327 7.14 -6.42 -12.80
C PHE A 327 5.90 -5.68 -13.27
N THR A 328 4.90 -5.61 -12.40
CA THR A 328 3.67 -4.86 -12.64
C THR A 328 3.62 -3.57 -11.84
N THR A 329 3.18 -2.53 -12.52
CA THR A 329 2.93 -1.21 -11.95
C THR A 329 1.69 -0.61 -12.60
N PHE A 330 1.40 0.66 -12.34
CA PHE A 330 0.30 1.37 -12.97
C PHE A 330 0.70 2.79 -13.33
N LYS A 331 0.10 3.31 -14.39
CA LYS A 331 0.18 4.72 -14.75
C LYS A 331 -1.20 5.35 -14.65
N LEU A 332 -1.24 6.59 -14.17
CA LEU A 332 -2.41 7.45 -14.25
C LEU A 332 -2.50 8.09 -15.64
N SER A 333 -3.70 8.12 -16.20
CA SER A 333 -4.02 8.82 -17.44
C SER A 333 -5.27 9.68 -17.24
N ASP A 334 -5.53 10.59 -18.17
CA ASP A 334 -6.72 11.46 -18.14
C ASP A 334 -8.03 10.67 -18.17
N THR A 335 -7.99 9.38 -18.55
CA THR A 335 -9.14 8.47 -18.66
C THR A 335 -9.18 7.38 -17.59
N GLY A 336 -8.26 7.42 -16.61
CA GLY A 336 -8.24 6.49 -15.47
C GLY A 336 -6.90 5.79 -15.24
N VAL A 337 -6.95 4.61 -14.62
CA VAL A 337 -5.77 3.79 -14.27
C VAL A 337 -5.47 2.77 -15.35
N LYS A 338 -4.20 2.72 -15.77
CA LYS A 338 -3.69 1.70 -16.69
C LYS A 338 -2.60 0.88 -16.02
N TYR A 339 -2.84 -0.42 -15.85
CA TYR A 339 -1.82 -1.33 -15.37
C TYR A 339 -0.82 -1.64 -16.48
N ARG A 340 0.43 -1.81 -16.07
CA ARG A 340 1.56 -2.05 -16.98
C ARG A 340 2.35 -3.24 -16.46
N LEU A 341 2.76 -4.10 -17.38
CA LEU A 341 3.82 -5.06 -17.18
C LEU A 341 5.08 -4.48 -17.83
N VAL A 342 6.12 -4.31 -17.04
CA VAL A 342 7.45 -3.92 -17.51
C VAL A 342 8.32 -5.16 -17.51
N ARG A 343 9.02 -5.39 -18.62
CA ARG A 343 10.02 -6.45 -18.79
C ARG A 343 11.38 -5.79 -19.00
N ILE A 344 12.36 -6.22 -18.21
CA ILE A 344 13.77 -5.84 -18.33
C ILE A 344 14.54 -7.08 -18.76
N GLU A 345 15.06 -7.08 -19.98
CA GLU A 345 15.96 -8.13 -20.49
C GLU A 345 17.30 -8.11 -19.72
N PRO A 346 18.07 -9.22 -19.67
CA PRO A 346 19.38 -9.25 -19.00
C PRO A 346 20.31 -8.10 -19.39
N LYS A 347 20.27 -7.70 -20.68
CA LYS A 347 21.04 -6.59 -21.25
C LYS A 347 20.50 -5.20 -20.92
N GLY A 348 19.45 -5.12 -20.11
CA GLY A 348 18.82 -3.87 -19.66
C GLY A 348 17.82 -3.25 -20.62
N LYS A 349 17.50 -3.90 -21.74
CA LYS A 349 16.44 -3.42 -22.63
C LYS A 349 15.09 -3.55 -21.95
N GLU A 350 14.39 -2.42 -21.84
CA GLU A 350 13.05 -2.35 -21.26
C GLU A 350 11.98 -2.46 -22.35
N THR A 351 10.92 -3.19 -22.05
CA THR A 351 9.68 -3.21 -22.84
C THR A 351 8.48 -3.13 -21.91
N VAL A 352 7.43 -2.42 -22.34
CA VAL A 352 6.23 -2.17 -21.54
C VAL A 352 5.00 -2.63 -22.30
N ALA A 353 4.14 -3.40 -21.65
CA ALA A 353 2.84 -3.83 -22.15
C ALA A 353 1.71 -3.35 -21.20
N GLU A 354 0.59 -2.89 -21.75
CA GLU A 354 -0.62 -2.66 -20.95
C GLU A 354 -1.24 -4.01 -20.57
N VAL A 355 -1.67 -4.13 -19.32
CA VAL A 355 -2.25 -5.37 -18.77
C VAL A 355 -3.58 -5.08 -18.07
N PRO A 356 -4.50 -6.06 -18.01
CA PRO A 356 -5.83 -5.84 -17.43
C PRO A 356 -5.83 -5.74 -15.90
N SER A 357 -4.73 -6.14 -15.25
CA SER A 357 -4.61 -6.24 -13.80
C SER A 357 -3.15 -6.24 -13.39
N PRO A 358 -2.82 -5.78 -12.17
CA PRO A 358 -1.45 -5.82 -11.68
C PRO A 358 -1.04 -7.20 -11.15
N LEU A 359 -1.98 -8.14 -10.97
CA LEU A 359 -1.69 -9.45 -10.41
C LEU A 359 -1.62 -10.52 -11.48
N TYR A 360 -0.57 -11.34 -11.39
CA TYR A 360 -0.36 -12.47 -12.26
C TYR A 360 0.16 -13.70 -11.53
N THR A 361 -0.12 -14.87 -12.10
CA THR A 361 0.52 -16.15 -11.82
C THR A 361 1.44 -16.49 -12.99
N LEU A 362 2.70 -16.82 -12.69
CA LEU A 362 3.64 -17.38 -13.65
C LEU A 362 3.54 -18.91 -13.57
N THR A 363 3.39 -19.58 -14.71
CA THR A 363 3.31 -21.04 -14.76
C THR A 363 4.66 -21.71 -14.47
N PRO A 364 4.70 -22.97 -14.01
CA PRO A 364 5.93 -23.58 -13.49
C PRO A 364 7.08 -23.71 -14.49
N GLY A 365 6.80 -23.84 -15.78
CA GLY A 365 7.80 -23.84 -16.84
C GLY A 365 7.98 -22.47 -17.49
N GLU A 366 7.35 -21.43 -16.94
CA GLU A 366 7.43 -20.03 -17.36
C GLU A 366 6.96 -19.76 -18.79
N ASN A 367 6.08 -20.61 -19.35
CA ASN A 367 5.56 -20.39 -20.71
C ASN A 367 4.41 -19.36 -20.74
N LEU A 368 3.67 -19.20 -19.63
CA LEU A 368 2.46 -18.36 -19.60
C LEU A 368 2.42 -17.48 -18.33
N LEU A 369 1.90 -16.27 -18.51
CA LEU A 369 1.42 -15.39 -17.46
C LEU A 369 -0.10 -15.37 -17.49
N HIS A 370 -0.75 -15.69 -16.38
CA HIS A 370 -2.18 -15.51 -16.24
C HIS A 370 -2.47 -14.34 -15.30
N PHE A 371 -3.18 -13.33 -15.79
CA PHE A 371 -3.58 -12.18 -14.98
C PHE A 371 -4.94 -12.40 -14.33
N ALA A 372 -5.06 -12.01 -13.07
CA ALA A 372 -6.36 -11.99 -12.39
C ALA A 372 -7.28 -10.96 -13.05
N ALA A 373 -8.52 -11.31 -13.39
CA ALA A 373 -9.43 -10.40 -14.07
C ALA A 373 -10.40 -9.70 -13.10
N PHE A 374 -10.68 -8.41 -13.32
CA PHE A 374 -11.76 -7.70 -12.63
C PHE A 374 -13.14 -8.25 -13.01
N VAL A 375 -13.31 -8.65 -14.27
CA VAL A 375 -14.53 -9.27 -14.79
C VAL A 375 -14.32 -10.78 -14.95
N ASN A 376 -15.15 -11.59 -14.29
CA ASN A 376 -14.98 -13.05 -14.30
C ASN A 376 -15.26 -13.65 -15.68
N GLY A 377 -14.50 -14.70 -16.02
CA GLY A 377 -14.65 -15.45 -17.28
C GLY A 377 -13.80 -14.91 -18.44
N ALA A 378 -13.20 -13.73 -18.29
CA ALA A 378 -12.15 -13.26 -19.19
C ALA A 378 -10.86 -14.06 -18.98
N SER A 379 -10.30 -14.66 -20.03
CA SER A 379 -8.99 -15.29 -19.98
C SER A 379 -7.91 -14.28 -20.31
N CYS A 380 -7.18 -13.81 -19.29
CA CYS A 380 -6.09 -12.84 -19.46
C CYS A 380 -4.74 -13.56 -19.50
N ILE A 381 -4.57 -14.48 -20.45
CA ILE A 381 -3.35 -15.28 -20.60
C ILE A 381 -2.42 -14.61 -21.62
N MET A 382 -1.20 -14.34 -21.20
CA MET A 382 -0.11 -13.80 -21.99
C MET A 382 0.99 -14.86 -22.16
N ASP A 383 1.49 -15.02 -23.38
CA ASP A 383 2.65 -15.85 -23.70
C ASP A 383 3.94 -15.12 -23.32
N THR A 384 4.87 -15.77 -22.62
CA THR A 384 6.12 -15.14 -22.18
C THR A 384 7.19 -15.06 -23.29
N ALA A 385 7.04 -15.80 -24.38
CA ALA A 385 7.98 -15.75 -25.50
C ALA A 385 7.90 -14.42 -26.25
N ASP A 386 6.69 -13.90 -26.45
CA ASP A 386 6.46 -12.64 -27.18
C ASP A 386 5.66 -11.58 -26.41
N PHE A 387 5.26 -11.87 -25.17
CA PHE A 387 4.51 -10.97 -24.29
C PHE A 387 3.19 -10.50 -24.89
N LYS A 388 2.52 -11.36 -25.66
CA LYS A 388 1.19 -11.09 -26.22
C LYS A 388 0.11 -11.90 -25.57
N PHE A 389 -1.07 -11.30 -25.50
CA PHE A 389 -2.28 -12.00 -25.06
C PHE A 389 -2.75 -12.98 -26.12
N SER A 390 -3.18 -14.15 -25.66
CA SER A 390 -3.83 -15.18 -26.47
C SER A 390 -5.19 -14.71 -27.02
N ASP A 391 -5.90 -13.84 -26.29
CA ASP A 391 -7.10 -13.14 -26.75
C ASP A 391 -6.83 -11.62 -26.84
N PRO A 392 -6.73 -11.05 -28.06
CA PRO A 392 -6.44 -9.62 -28.25
C PRO A 392 -7.61 -8.69 -27.86
N GLY A 393 -8.84 -9.20 -27.69
CA GLY A 393 -10.03 -8.40 -27.40
C GLY A 393 -10.11 -7.84 -25.96
N LEU A 394 -9.26 -8.34 -25.07
CA LEU A 394 -9.27 -8.03 -23.64
C LEU A 394 -8.40 -6.81 -23.24
N GLN A 395 -7.68 -6.22 -24.20
CA GLN A 395 -6.77 -5.11 -23.90
C GLN A 395 -7.47 -3.82 -23.44
N GLN A 396 -8.79 -3.68 -23.62
CA GLN A 396 -9.45 -2.38 -23.46
C GLN A 396 -10.90 -2.50 -22.99
N ALA A 397 -11.11 -2.72 -21.70
CA ALA A 397 -12.30 -2.20 -21.04
C ALA A 397 -11.84 -1.23 -19.96
N GLU A 398 -11.62 0.04 -20.33
CA GLU A 398 -11.53 1.11 -19.34
C GLU A 398 -12.84 1.10 -18.55
N GLN A 399 -12.80 0.61 -17.31
CA GLN A 399 -13.88 0.89 -16.36
C GLN A 399 -13.80 2.39 -16.03
N LYS A 400 -14.51 3.20 -16.80
CA LYS A 400 -14.71 4.61 -16.48
C LYS A 400 -15.62 4.70 -15.26
N SER A 401 -15.15 5.41 -14.24
CA SER A 401 -15.91 5.72 -13.05
C SER A 401 -15.53 7.12 -12.63
N ASP A 402 -16.49 8.04 -12.62
CA ASP A 402 -16.24 9.44 -12.22
C ASP A 402 -15.71 9.53 -10.78
N ILE A 403 -16.10 8.57 -9.93
CA ILE A 403 -15.56 8.44 -8.57
C ILE A 403 -14.09 7.98 -8.60
N ARG A 404 -13.72 7.05 -9.49
CA ARG A 404 -12.32 6.66 -9.71
C ARG A 404 -11.51 7.89 -10.09
N ASP A 405 -11.94 8.63 -11.10
CA ASP A 405 -11.22 9.81 -11.59
C ASP A 405 -11.10 10.90 -10.53
N LEU A 406 -12.16 11.15 -9.76
CA LEU A 406 -12.13 12.06 -8.62
C LEU A 406 -11.09 11.64 -7.58
N MET A 407 -11.09 10.37 -7.19
CA MET A 407 -10.17 9.88 -6.18
C MET A 407 -8.72 9.77 -6.68
N LEU A 408 -8.51 9.58 -8.00
CA LEU A 408 -7.20 9.75 -8.61
C LEU A 408 -6.69 11.19 -8.48
N ARG A 409 -7.57 12.18 -8.67
CA ARG A 409 -7.23 13.59 -8.40
C ARG A 409 -6.93 13.84 -6.93
N VAL A 410 -7.63 13.18 -6.00
CA VAL A 410 -7.30 13.22 -4.56
C VAL A 410 -5.88 12.72 -4.32
N LEU A 411 -5.49 11.56 -4.86
CA LEU A 411 -4.14 11.02 -4.73
C LEU A 411 -3.09 11.97 -5.32
N TYR A 412 -3.35 12.52 -6.51
CA TYR A 412 -2.48 13.50 -7.15
C TYR A 412 -2.29 14.76 -6.30
N LEU A 413 -3.39 15.29 -5.75
CA LEU A 413 -3.37 16.46 -4.86
C LEU A 413 -2.55 16.20 -3.62
N TYR A 414 -2.78 15.06 -2.97
CA TYR A 414 -2.07 14.70 -1.77
C TYR A 414 -0.57 14.40 -2.01
N GLY A 415 -0.16 14.06 -3.23
CA GLY A 415 1.26 13.95 -3.62
C GLY A 415 1.93 15.29 -3.91
N SER A 416 1.16 16.36 -4.14
CA SER A 416 1.64 17.69 -4.52
C SER A 416 2.34 18.42 -3.36
N GLU A 417 3.42 19.14 -3.64
CA GLU A 417 4.12 19.93 -2.61
C GLU A 417 3.31 21.11 -2.10
N SER A 418 2.52 21.71 -2.97
CA SER A 418 1.79 22.94 -2.73
C SER A 418 0.55 22.95 -3.62
N PRO A 419 -0.47 22.13 -3.31
CA PRO A 419 -1.71 22.11 -4.08
C PRO A 419 -2.36 23.50 -4.04
N LYS A 420 -2.88 23.96 -5.18
CA LYS A 420 -3.54 25.26 -5.22
C LYS A 420 -4.97 25.16 -4.69
N LEU A 421 -5.45 26.20 -4.02
CA LEU A 421 -6.83 26.26 -3.52
C LEU A 421 -7.87 25.97 -4.62
N GLU A 422 -7.64 26.45 -5.84
CA GLU A 422 -8.53 26.20 -6.98
C GLU A 422 -8.55 24.74 -7.44
N GLU A 423 -7.48 23.98 -7.21
CA GLU A 423 -7.44 22.53 -7.47
C GLU A 423 -8.17 21.77 -6.36
N LEU A 424 -8.00 22.19 -5.10
CA LEU A 424 -8.73 21.64 -3.96
C LEU A 424 -10.24 21.82 -4.12
N LYS A 425 -10.71 23.01 -4.50
CA LYS A 425 -12.15 23.30 -4.75
C LYS A 425 -12.78 22.46 -5.85
N GLN A 426 -11.98 21.91 -6.77
CA GLN A 426 -12.50 21.03 -7.82
C GLN A 426 -12.82 19.62 -7.31
N VAL A 427 -12.28 19.25 -6.15
CA VAL A 427 -12.29 17.90 -5.58
C VAL A 427 -13.02 17.86 -4.23
N PHE A 428 -12.80 18.85 -3.37
CA PHE A 428 -13.35 18.93 -2.03
C PHE A 428 -14.42 20.02 -1.91
N ILE A 429 -15.47 19.74 -1.16
CA ILE A 429 -16.56 20.67 -0.86
C ILE A 429 -16.97 20.56 0.61
N ASN A 430 -17.52 21.64 1.16
CA ASN A 430 -18.23 21.59 2.44
C ASN A 430 -19.72 21.27 2.17
N THR A 431 -20.29 20.37 2.96
CA THR A 431 -21.74 20.12 2.96
C THR A 431 -22.32 20.26 4.35
N TYR A 432 -23.62 20.52 4.42
CA TYR A 432 -24.38 20.54 5.68
C TYR A 432 -25.53 19.53 5.71
N ASP A 433 -25.72 18.77 4.62
CA ASP A 433 -26.78 17.76 4.48
C ASP A 433 -26.19 16.35 4.28
N PRO A 434 -26.51 15.36 5.14
CA PRO A 434 -27.48 15.37 6.25
C PRO A 434 -26.83 15.83 7.56
N ILE A 435 -25.52 16.03 7.57
CA ILE A 435 -24.72 16.53 8.70
C ILE A 435 -23.65 17.49 8.17
N PRO A 436 -23.16 18.43 9.00
CA PRO A 436 -22.01 19.27 8.67
C PRO A 436 -20.75 18.45 8.41
N GLN A 437 -20.14 18.67 7.26
CA GLN A 437 -18.81 18.18 6.90
C GLN A 437 -18.07 19.28 6.15
N GLU A 438 -16.83 19.54 6.55
CA GLU A 438 -16.09 20.69 6.05
C GLU A 438 -14.77 20.24 5.39
N ALA A 439 -14.84 19.23 4.51
CA ALA A 439 -13.64 18.65 3.90
C ALA A 439 -12.75 19.65 3.15
N LEU A 440 -13.33 20.69 2.53
CA LEU A 440 -12.53 21.73 1.89
C LEU A 440 -11.78 22.58 2.92
N GLU A 441 -12.42 22.96 4.03
CA GLU A 441 -11.73 23.66 5.12
C GLU A 441 -10.64 22.77 5.73
N ASN A 442 -10.97 21.51 6.01
CA ASN A 442 -10.05 20.59 6.66
C ASN A 442 -8.81 20.35 5.79
N ILE A 443 -8.97 20.12 4.49
CA ILE A 443 -7.81 19.88 3.61
C ILE A 443 -6.95 21.15 3.44
N VAL A 444 -7.55 22.34 3.41
CA VAL A 444 -6.79 23.60 3.35
C VAL A 444 -5.93 23.76 4.61
N LEU A 445 -6.51 23.53 5.79
CA LEU A 445 -5.77 23.58 7.06
C LEU A 445 -4.60 22.60 7.08
N GLU A 446 -4.78 21.40 6.52
CA GLU A 446 -3.72 20.41 6.43
C GLU A 446 -2.58 20.84 5.51
N THR A 447 -2.89 21.48 4.37
CA THR A 447 -1.87 21.96 3.42
C THR A 447 -1.01 23.09 3.97
N GLU A 448 -1.54 23.90 4.90
CA GLU A 448 -0.77 24.94 5.57
C GLU A 448 0.18 24.38 6.65
N GLY A 449 -0.17 23.23 7.22
CA GLY A 449 0.66 22.50 8.16
C GLY A 449 1.81 21.79 7.45
N LEU A 450 2.87 22.51 7.04
CA LEU A 450 3.97 21.99 6.22
C LEU A 450 4.50 20.61 6.66
N LYS A 451 4.74 20.39 7.95
CA LYS A 451 5.21 19.09 8.48
C LYS A 451 4.18 17.98 8.30
N TYR A 452 2.91 18.30 8.54
CA TYR A 452 1.81 17.36 8.41
C TYR A 452 1.52 17.03 6.94
N TRP A 453 1.53 18.04 6.06
CA TRP A 453 1.39 17.86 4.62
C TRP A 453 2.52 17.04 4.00
N GLN A 454 3.77 17.31 4.41
CA GLN A 454 4.93 16.50 4.04
C GLN A 454 4.74 15.03 4.44
N PHE A 455 4.19 14.79 5.64
CA PHE A 455 3.92 13.43 6.08
C PHE A 455 2.82 12.73 5.28
N ILE A 456 1.70 13.41 4.98
CA ILE A 456 0.64 12.91 4.10
C ILE A 456 1.23 12.47 2.75
N ARG A 457 2.06 13.32 2.15
CA ARG A 457 2.74 13.04 0.87
C ARG A 457 3.59 11.77 0.95
N GLN A 458 4.33 11.57 2.04
CA GLN A 458 5.18 10.39 2.25
C GLN A 458 4.35 9.10 2.36
N GLU A 459 3.19 9.14 3.01
CA GLU A 459 2.39 7.94 3.26
C GLU A 459 1.55 7.47 2.06
N ILE A 460 1.17 8.35 1.13
CA ILE A 460 0.44 7.95 -0.10
C ILE A 460 1.33 7.21 -1.08
N GLY A 461 2.62 7.47 -0.97
CA GLY A 461 3.69 6.64 -1.51
C GLY A 461 3.50 5.15 -1.25
N LYS A 462 2.84 4.78 -0.15
CA LYS A 462 2.83 3.42 0.40
C LYS A 462 1.55 2.69 0.05
N ASN A 463 1.68 1.73 -0.87
CA ASN A 463 0.77 0.61 -1.11
C ASN A 463 -0.74 0.92 -1.07
N VAL A 464 -1.21 2.03 -1.66
CA VAL A 464 -2.64 2.39 -1.61
C VAL A 464 -3.50 1.43 -2.44
N THR A 465 -4.51 0.82 -1.82
CA THR A 465 -5.67 0.25 -2.54
C THR A 465 -6.90 1.11 -2.31
N MET A 466 -7.84 1.08 -3.26
CA MET A 466 -9.03 1.92 -3.22
C MET A 466 -10.29 1.09 -3.32
N THR A 467 -11.10 1.13 -2.28
CA THR A 467 -12.35 0.37 -2.19
C THR A 467 -13.54 1.32 -2.11
N LEU A 468 -14.44 1.24 -3.08
CA LEU A 468 -15.69 1.99 -3.15
C LEU A 468 -16.80 1.27 -2.36
N LYS A 469 -17.66 2.04 -1.71
CA LYS A 469 -18.92 1.61 -1.13
C LYS A 469 -20.00 2.60 -1.51
N MET A 470 -20.96 2.17 -2.31
CA MET A 470 -22.14 2.98 -2.63
C MET A 470 -23.10 3.00 -1.42
N LYS A 471 -23.53 4.20 -1.01
CA LYS A 471 -24.50 4.40 0.09
C LYS A 471 -25.88 4.74 -0.45
N ALA A 472 -25.92 5.57 -1.48
CA ALA A 472 -27.10 5.97 -2.22
C ALA A 472 -26.69 6.31 -3.67
N PRO A 473 -27.62 6.52 -4.61
CA PRO A 473 -27.27 6.86 -6.00
C PRO A 473 -26.28 8.04 -6.13
N ASN A 474 -26.42 9.04 -5.26
CA ASN A 474 -25.59 10.26 -5.24
C ASN A 474 -24.64 10.31 -4.03
N ARG A 475 -24.43 9.21 -3.31
CA ARG A 475 -23.55 9.17 -2.12
C ARG A 475 -22.70 7.91 -2.10
N ALA A 476 -21.42 8.10 -1.87
CA ALA A 476 -20.46 7.02 -1.83
C ALA A 476 -19.43 7.23 -0.72
N GLU A 477 -18.67 6.19 -0.45
CA GLU A 477 -17.56 6.18 0.49
C GLU A 477 -16.40 5.45 -0.21
N VAL A 478 -15.23 6.06 -0.32
CA VAL A 478 -14.03 5.41 -0.83
C VAL A 478 -13.03 5.28 0.31
N ILE A 479 -12.59 4.05 0.55
CA ILE A 479 -11.57 3.74 1.54
C ILE A 479 -10.24 3.64 0.82
N LEU A 480 -9.29 4.48 1.23
CA LEU A 480 -7.89 4.36 0.85
C LEU A 480 -7.19 3.44 1.85
N ASP A 481 -6.95 2.19 1.48
CA ASP A 481 -6.22 1.26 2.36
C ASP A 481 -4.72 1.54 2.23
N GLY A 482 -4.16 2.28 3.18
CA GLY A 482 -2.73 2.53 3.37
C GLY A 482 -2.42 2.73 4.85
N LYS A 483 -1.16 2.55 5.28
CA LYS A 483 -0.76 2.62 6.70
C LYS A 483 -1.26 3.88 7.43
N TYR A 484 -1.33 5.00 6.71
CA TYR A 484 -1.88 6.26 7.20
C TYR A 484 -3.35 6.54 6.87
N PHE A 485 -3.81 6.07 5.70
CA PHE A 485 -5.05 6.55 5.08
C PHE A 485 -6.26 5.68 5.31
N ARG A 486 -6.20 4.66 6.19
CA ARG A 486 -7.31 3.74 6.51
C ARG A 486 -8.50 4.46 7.17
N GLY A 487 -9.15 5.35 6.43
CA GLY A 487 -10.31 6.13 6.78
C GLY A 487 -11.04 6.53 5.50
N PRO A 488 -12.37 6.63 5.53
CA PRO A 488 -13.15 6.90 4.34
C PRO A 488 -13.06 8.35 3.88
N HIS A 489 -12.93 8.51 2.57
CA HIS A 489 -13.30 9.69 1.83
C HIS A 489 -14.77 9.58 1.49
N GLU A 490 -15.56 10.47 2.06
CA GLU A 490 -17.00 10.47 1.84
C GLU A 490 -17.31 11.33 0.63
N LEU A 491 -18.16 10.83 -0.25
CA LEU A 491 -18.44 11.47 -1.53
C LEU A 491 -19.91 11.75 -1.73
N VAL A 492 -20.18 12.86 -2.40
CA VAL A 492 -21.52 13.26 -2.82
C VAL A 492 -21.49 13.71 -4.27
N GLU A 493 -22.53 13.35 -5.01
CA GLU A 493 -22.78 13.86 -6.35
C GLU A 493 -23.72 15.08 -6.27
N ILE A 494 -23.25 16.21 -6.80
CA ILE A 494 -24.00 17.47 -6.89
C ILE A 494 -23.95 17.91 -8.35
N ASP A 495 -25.12 18.14 -8.95
CA ASP A 495 -25.27 18.56 -10.35
C ASP A 495 -24.49 17.70 -11.36
N GLY A 496 -24.48 16.38 -11.14
CA GLY A 496 -23.80 15.41 -12.01
C GLY A 496 -22.28 15.35 -11.83
N LYS A 497 -21.74 15.93 -10.76
CA LYS A 497 -20.31 15.89 -10.44
C LYS A 497 -20.07 15.40 -9.01
N TRP A 498 -19.12 14.49 -8.86
CA TRP A 498 -18.71 13.96 -7.56
C TRP A 498 -17.73 14.90 -6.85
N TYR A 499 -17.85 14.98 -5.53
CA TYR A 499 -16.98 15.72 -4.63
C TYR A 499 -16.70 14.92 -3.37
N VAL A 500 -15.52 15.11 -2.78
CA VAL A 500 -15.20 14.67 -1.42
C VAL A 500 -15.75 15.68 -0.42
N THR A 501 -16.53 15.19 0.53
CA THR A 501 -17.26 16.01 1.51
C THR A 501 -16.82 15.76 2.96
N GLY A 502 -16.28 14.57 3.27
CA GLY A 502 -15.82 14.22 4.62
C GLY A 502 -14.51 13.41 4.60
N LEU A 503 -13.69 13.60 5.63
CA LEU A 503 -12.40 12.94 5.83
C LEU A 503 -12.43 12.18 7.17
N SER A 504 -12.64 10.85 7.14
CA SER A 504 -12.70 10.02 8.35
C SER A 504 -13.79 10.41 9.37
N THR A 505 -14.97 10.87 8.90
CA THR A 505 -16.06 11.33 9.79
C THR A 505 -17.05 10.23 10.17
N TRP A 506 -17.15 9.17 9.36
CA TRP A 506 -18.01 7.99 9.58
C TRP A 506 -19.42 8.34 10.12
N PRO A 507 -20.26 9.07 9.35
CA PRO A 507 -21.53 9.66 9.79
C PRO A 507 -22.47 8.66 10.46
N ASP A 508 -22.48 7.44 9.93
CA ASP A 508 -23.40 6.37 10.31
C ASP A 508 -22.84 5.47 11.42
N SER A 509 -21.55 5.62 11.77
CA SER A 509 -20.90 4.73 12.72
C SER A 509 -21.47 4.84 14.13
N GLN A 510 -21.49 3.71 14.84
CA GLN A 510 -21.86 3.68 16.25
C GLN A 510 -20.90 4.53 17.09
N ALA A 511 -19.60 4.50 16.78
CA ALA A 511 -18.59 5.32 17.44
C ALA A 511 -18.91 6.83 17.36
N ARG A 512 -19.28 7.34 16.18
CA ARG A 512 -19.71 8.74 16.04
C ARG A 512 -20.93 9.07 16.89
N LYS A 513 -21.95 8.20 16.90
CA LYS A 513 -23.17 8.38 17.70
C LYS A 513 -22.85 8.45 19.21
N ASP A 514 -21.90 7.64 19.67
CA ASP A 514 -21.48 7.62 21.07
C ASP A 514 -20.65 8.85 21.45
N VAL A 515 -19.73 9.30 20.57
CA VAL A 515 -19.01 10.58 20.73
C VAL A 515 -19.98 11.76 20.76
N TYR A 516 -20.94 11.80 19.83
CA TYR A 516 -21.98 12.83 19.79
C TYR A 516 -22.74 12.87 21.12
N ARG A 517 -23.22 11.72 21.61
CA ARG A 517 -23.92 11.62 22.90
C ARG A 517 -23.06 12.09 24.07
N ALA A 518 -21.79 11.71 24.10
CA ALA A 518 -20.85 12.14 25.13
C ALA A 518 -20.61 13.66 25.09
N CYS A 519 -20.48 14.23 23.91
CA CYS A 519 -20.30 15.67 23.72
C CYS A 519 -21.55 16.46 24.12
N THR A 520 -22.74 16.02 23.70
CA THR A 520 -24.01 16.63 24.14
C THR A 520 -24.14 16.58 25.65
N LYS A 521 -23.84 15.43 26.27
CA LYS A 521 -23.85 15.30 27.74
C LYS A 521 -22.84 16.25 28.40
N PHE A 522 -21.63 16.39 27.85
CA PHE A 522 -20.62 17.33 28.35
C PHE A 522 -21.12 18.78 28.28
N ILE A 523 -21.71 19.20 27.16
CA ILE A 523 -22.28 20.54 26.99
C ILE A 523 -23.38 20.78 28.03
N ASP A 524 -24.36 19.87 28.12
CA ASP A 524 -25.55 20.08 28.94
C ASP A 524 -25.27 19.99 30.44
N THR A 525 -24.40 19.08 30.84
CA THR A 525 -24.17 18.78 32.27
C THR A 525 -22.92 19.42 32.84
N GLN A 526 -21.95 19.83 32.00
CA GLN A 526 -20.68 20.40 32.49
C GLN A 526 -20.43 21.83 32.02
N ILE A 527 -20.65 22.16 30.74
CA ILE A 527 -20.47 23.55 30.27
C ILE A 527 -21.58 24.44 30.83
N LYS A 528 -22.85 24.10 30.59
CA LYS A 528 -23.99 24.94 31.01
C LYS A 528 -24.09 25.11 32.54
N THR A 529 -23.61 24.15 33.30
CA THR A 529 -23.61 24.17 34.78
C THR A 529 -22.38 24.84 35.40
N GLY A 530 -21.33 25.11 34.61
CA GLY A 530 -20.04 25.62 35.09
C GLY A 530 -19.12 24.56 35.70
N GLN A 531 -19.53 23.29 35.77
CA GLN A 531 -18.70 22.20 36.31
C GLN A 531 -17.43 21.99 35.49
N ALA A 532 -17.48 22.14 34.16
CA ALA A 532 -16.31 21.98 33.29
C ALA A 532 -15.19 22.96 33.67
N GLU A 533 -15.52 24.21 33.98
CA GLU A 533 -14.55 25.20 34.43
C GLU A 533 -13.93 24.81 35.78
N ALA A 534 -14.76 24.33 36.71
CA ALA A 534 -14.32 23.92 38.05
C ALA A 534 -13.36 22.73 37.99
N ASP A 535 -13.65 21.74 37.13
CA ASP A 535 -12.80 20.56 36.93
C ASP A 535 -11.42 20.94 36.39
N PHE A 536 -11.35 21.85 35.41
CA PHE A 536 -10.08 22.34 34.89
C PHE A 536 -9.30 23.20 35.89
N ARG A 537 -10.00 23.98 36.75
CA ARG A 537 -9.36 24.74 37.83
C ARG A 537 -8.85 23.84 38.96
N GLN A 538 -9.50 22.70 39.23
CA GLN A 538 -9.09 21.75 40.28
C GLN A 538 -7.91 20.84 39.88
N LYS A 539 -7.67 20.59 38.58
CA LYS A 539 -6.57 19.72 38.10
C LYS A 539 -5.14 20.22 38.45
N GLY A 540 -4.98 21.34 39.14
CA GLY A 540 -3.82 21.61 40.00
C GLY A 540 -2.47 21.87 39.33
N ILE A 541 -2.36 21.80 38.00
CA ILE A 541 -1.18 22.23 37.26
C ILE A 541 -1.51 23.58 36.64
N GLN A 542 -0.83 24.65 37.08
CA GLN A 542 -0.88 25.99 36.48
C GLN A 542 -0.19 26.00 35.10
N ASP A 543 -0.62 25.13 34.19
CA ASP A 543 -0.30 25.24 32.78
C ASP A 543 -1.21 26.34 32.18
N ASP A 544 -0.60 27.24 31.41
CA ASP A 544 -1.26 28.30 30.62
C ASP A 544 -2.45 27.74 29.80
N TYR A 545 -2.37 26.49 29.34
CA TYR A 545 -3.44 25.79 28.65
C TYR A 545 -4.70 25.59 29.51
N ALA A 546 -4.57 25.16 30.77
CA ALA A 546 -5.72 24.91 31.65
C ALA A 546 -6.44 26.21 32.00
N VAL A 547 -5.68 27.29 32.21
CA VAL A 547 -6.21 28.64 32.47
C VAL A 547 -6.96 29.17 31.25
N ARG A 548 -6.36 29.09 30.06
CA ARG A 548 -7.00 29.52 28.79
C ARG A 548 -8.25 28.71 28.49
N THR A 549 -8.21 27.40 28.71
CA THR A 549 -9.37 26.50 28.49
C THR A 549 -10.51 26.84 29.44
N ALA A 550 -10.24 27.03 30.73
CA ALA A 550 -11.25 27.43 31.71
C ALA A 550 -11.86 28.81 31.39
N ALA A 551 -11.05 29.77 30.93
CA ALA A 551 -11.53 31.08 30.51
C ALA A 551 -12.44 30.99 29.27
N LEU A 552 -12.08 30.16 28.30
CA LEU A 552 -12.87 29.89 27.11
C LEU A 552 -14.21 29.22 27.45
N LEU A 553 -14.19 28.20 28.32
CA LEU A 553 -15.41 27.53 28.81
C LEU A 553 -16.34 28.51 29.53
N ASN A 554 -15.80 29.42 30.35
CA ASN A 554 -16.58 30.48 30.98
C ASN A 554 -17.19 31.46 29.98
N LYS A 555 -16.42 31.85 28.95
CA LYS A 555 -16.93 32.68 27.86
C LYS A 555 -18.11 31.99 27.16
N ILE A 556 -17.96 30.72 26.79
CA ILE A 556 -19.02 29.95 26.13
C ILE A 556 -20.25 29.89 27.03
N ARG A 557 -20.10 29.52 28.30
CA ARG A 557 -21.23 29.41 29.24
C ARG A 557 -22.00 30.72 29.43
N THR A 558 -21.30 31.85 29.51
CA THR A 558 -21.91 33.14 29.87
C THR A 558 -22.34 33.97 28.68
N GLN A 559 -21.73 33.77 27.51
CA GLN A 559 -21.91 34.62 26.34
C GLN A 559 -22.48 33.89 25.13
N SER A 560 -22.70 32.57 25.19
CA SER A 560 -23.34 31.83 24.08
C SER A 560 -24.87 31.82 24.20
N SER A 561 -25.52 31.96 23.04
CA SER A 561 -26.95 31.78 22.86
C SER A 561 -27.28 30.37 22.37
N LYS A 562 -26.36 29.74 21.63
CA LYS A 562 -26.50 28.40 21.05
C LYS A 562 -25.15 27.71 20.92
N ILE A 563 -25.12 26.40 21.16
CA ILE A 563 -23.97 25.54 20.89
C ILE A 563 -24.46 24.38 20.03
N GLU A 564 -23.89 24.23 18.85
CA GLU A 564 -24.19 23.14 17.92
C GLU A 564 -22.98 22.24 17.74
N LEU A 565 -23.24 20.95 17.54
CA LEU A 565 -22.22 19.98 17.19
C LEU A 565 -22.13 19.90 15.67
N GLY A 566 -20.94 20.16 15.14
CA GLY A 566 -20.61 20.02 13.74
C GLY A 566 -19.99 18.66 13.43
N GLU A 567 -18.94 18.69 12.61
CA GLU A 567 -18.18 17.51 12.19
C GLU A 567 -17.54 16.79 13.39
N ILE A 568 -17.55 15.45 13.34
CA ILE A 568 -16.89 14.59 14.32
C ILE A 568 -15.90 13.73 13.56
N GLU A 569 -14.62 13.87 13.90
CA GLU A 569 -13.53 13.07 13.36
C GLU A 569 -13.09 12.05 14.41
N LEU A 570 -12.87 10.80 14.00
CA LEU A 570 -12.31 9.78 14.88
C LEU A 570 -10.78 9.75 14.69
N TRP A 571 -10.01 9.62 15.78
CA TRP A 571 -8.53 9.71 15.81
C TRP A 571 -7.88 8.60 16.68
N SER A 572 -6.60 8.31 16.40
CA SER A 572 -5.68 7.60 17.31
C SER A 572 -4.44 8.46 17.53
N MET A 573 -4.22 8.95 18.76
CA MET A 573 -3.09 9.86 19.03
C MET A 573 -1.77 9.12 19.17
N SER A 574 -1.00 9.12 18.10
CA SER A 574 0.42 9.50 18.10
C SER A 574 0.78 9.87 16.67
N GLU A 575 1.65 10.87 16.49
CA GLU A 575 2.03 11.27 15.15
C GLU A 575 2.55 10.05 14.36
N PRO A 576 2.11 9.85 13.12
CA PRO A 576 1.02 10.59 12.47
C PRO A 576 0.00 9.63 11.87
N HIS A 577 -1.29 9.67 12.27
CA HIS A 577 -2.33 8.82 11.67
C HIS A 577 -3.74 9.44 11.68
N ARG A 578 -4.50 9.25 10.58
CA ARG A 578 -5.98 9.30 10.54
C ARG A 578 -6.55 7.94 10.98
N ALA A 579 -7.62 7.94 11.77
CA ALA A 579 -8.06 6.76 12.54
C ALA A 579 -8.37 5.51 11.70
N VAL A 580 -7.73 4.41 12.13
CA VAL A 580 -7.65 3.12 11.45
C VAL A 580 -8.60 2.05 12.03
N ASN A 581 -9.45 2.37 13.02
CA ASN A 581 -10.15 1.31 13.76
C ASN A 581 -11.56 1.72 14.24
N PRO A 582 -12.59 0.84 14.14
CA PRO A 582 -13.80 0.95 14.97
C PRO A 582 -13.50 1.08 16.49
N ASP A 583 -12.32 0.65 16.93
CA ASP A 583 -11.77 0.88 18.28
C ASP A 583 -10.98 2.20 18.41
N ALA A 584 -11.29 3.23 17.60
CA ALA A 584 -10.70 4.56 17.74
C ALA A 584 -10.82 5.01 19.21
N LYS A 585 -9.68 5.37 19.80
CA LYS A 585 -9.61 5.71 21.23
C LYS A 585 -9.80 7.20 21.46
N GLU A 586 -9.77 8.00 20.40
CA GLU A 586 -9.85 9.46 20.47
C GLU A 586 -10.75 10.03 19.37
N ALA A 587 -11.28 11.24 19.59
CA ALA A 587 -12.16 11.92 18.65
C ALA A 587 -12.02 13.45 18.78
N ARG A 588 -12.18 14.15 17.67
CA ARG A 588 -12.27 15.62 17.59
C ARG A 588 -13.68 15.99 17.20
N VAL A 589 -14.27 16.94 17.92
CA VAL A 589 -15.64 17.40 17.70
C VAL A 589 -15.61 18.90 17.44
N LYS A 590 -16.07 19.31 16.26
CA LYS A 590 -16.27 20.72 15.94
C LYS A 590 -17.51 21.21 16.68
N MET A 591 -17.37 22.27 17.46
CA MET A 591 -18.46 22.93 18.17
C MET A 591 -18.64 24.32 17.58
N ILE A 592 -19.86 24.62 17.13
CA ILE A 592 -20.23 25.92 16.59
C ILE A 592 -20.96 26.67 17.70
N VAL A 593 -20.30 27.69 18.25
CA VAL A 593 -20.83 28.49 19.35
C VAL A 593 -21.34 29.81 18.80
N THR A 594 -22.65 30.02 18.84
CA THR A 594 -23.25 31.32 18.54
C THR A 594 -23.27 32.16 19.81
N LEU A 595 -22.66 33.33 19.77
CA LEU A 595 -22.63 34.29 20.86
C LEU A 595 -23.93 35.12 20.90
N ASN A 596 -24.18 35.79 22.02
CA ASN A 596 -25.36 36.62 22.23
C ASN A 596 -25.43 37.82 21.28
N ASP A 597 -24.31 38.25 20.70
CA ASP A 597 -24.23 39.29 19.67
C ASP A 597 -24.50 38.76 18.25
N GLY A 598 -24.77 37.47 18.10
CA GLY A 598 -25.01 36.81 16.82
C GLY A 598 -23.75 36.34 16.09
N SER A 599 -22.55 36.66 16.58
CA SER A 599 -21.30 36.15 16.00
C SER A 599 -21.11 34.66 16.32
N THR A 600 -20.43 33.93 15.43
CA THR A 600 -20.18 32.49 15.60
C THR A 600 -18.69 32.21 15.79
N GLU A 601 -18.34 31.41 16.81
CA GLU A 601 -17.00 30.87 17.02
C GLU A 601 -17.01 29.36 16.76
N LYS A 602 -16.10 28.85 15.90
CA LYS A 602 -15.84 27.42 15.74
C LYS A 602 -14.74 26.98 16.70
N LEU A 603 -15.04 25.98 17.53
CA LEU A 603 -14.14 25.40 18.53
C LEU A 603 -13.92 23.91 18.26
N GLN A 604 -12.84 23.35 18.77
CA GLN A 604 -12.54 21.92 18.66
C GLN A 604 -12.44 21.28 20.05
N GLY A 605 -13.35 20.35 20.33
CA GLY A 605 -13.33 19.52 21.54
C GLY A 605 -12.61 18.21 21.30
N TYR A 606 -11.77 17.80 22.24
CA TYR A 606 -11.04 16.52 22.19
C TYR A 606 -11.66 15.54 23.17
N PHE A 607 -11.93 14.32 22.70
CA PHE A 607 -12.51 13.23 23.50
C PHE A 607 -11.64 11.98 23.39
N SER A 608 -11.57 11.19 24.46
CA SER A 608 -10.92 9.87 24.44
C SER A 608 -11.66 8.82 25.27
N ARG A 609 -11.39 7.54 25.02
CA ARG A 609 -11.90 6.39 25.80
C ARG A 609 -10.78 5.41 26.17
N ALA A 610 -10.95 4.72 27.29
CA ALA A 610 -10.00 3.72 27.77
C ALA A 610 -10.22 2.33 27.13
N ASP A 611 -9.19 1.48 27.15
CA ASP A 611 -9.19 0.15 26.51
C ASP A 611 -10.25 -0.82 27.04
N SER A 612 -10.74 -0.60 28.27
CA SER A 612 -11.75 -1.43 28.94
C SER A 612 -13.13 -0.77 29.01
N GLY A 613 -13.31 0.42 28.42
CA GLY A 613 -14.50 1.25 28.66
C GLY A 613 -15.21 1.72 27.40
N ASP A 614 -16.54 1.66 27.42
CA ASP A 614 -17.42 2.16 26.36
C ASP A 614 -17.68 3.68 26.45
N THR A 615 -17.04 4.37 27.41
CA THR A 615 -17.35 5.77 27.72
C THR A 615 -16.30 6.73 27.18
N TRP A 616 -16.75 7.67 26.35
CA TRP A 616 -15.96 8.79 25.85
C TRP A 616 -15.90 9.92 26.89
N ILE A 617 -14.69 10.44 27.12
CA ILE A 617 -14.37 11.44 28.13
C ILE A 617 -13.73 12.65 27.45
N PHE A 618 -14.17 13.85 27.82
CA PHE A 618 -13.59 15.09 27.33
C PHE A 618 -12.18 15.31 27.90
N GLN A 619 -11.22 15.61 27.02
CA GLN A 619 -9.82 15.84 27.36
C GLN A 619 -9.40 17.30 27.25
N GLY A 620 -10.00 18.08 26.34
CA GLY A 620 -9.56 19.45 26.11
C GLY A 620 -10.35 20.24 25.08
N LEU A 621 -10.08 21.55 25.02
CA LEU A 621 -10.73 22.49 24.11
C LEU A 621 -9.68 23.36 23.41
N GLY A 622 -9.75 23.45 22.08
CA GLY A 622 -8.94 24.38 21.28
C GLY A 622 -9.79 25.37 20.50
N LYS A 623 -9.25 26.57 20.24
CA LYS A 623 -9.74 27.44 19.17
C LYS A 623 -9.12 26.99 17.84
N LEU A 624 -9.94 26.88 16.80
CA LEU A 624 -9.42 26.80 15.42
C LEU A 624 -8.87 28.18 15.05
N SER A 625 -7.65 28.26 14.50
CA SER A 625 -6.95 29.54 14.29
C SER A 625 -7.75 30.48 13.37
N PRO A 626 -7.92 31.78 13.72
CA PRO A 626 -8.73 32.73 12.95
C PRO A 626 -8.15 33.20 11.60
N GLY A 627 -6.86 32.93 11.31
CA GLY A 627 -6.15 33.50 10.14
C GLY A 627 -6.51 32.89 8.78
N LEU A 628 -7.57 32.09 8.71
CA LEU A 628 -7.68 30.96 7.78
C LEU A 628 -9.08 30.80 7.16
N PHE A 629 -10.01 31.70 7.47
CA PHE A 629 -11.34 31.70 6.87
C PHE A 629 -11.42 32.79 5.80
N PRO A 630 -11.92 32.50 4.58
CA PRO A 630 -12.28 33.57 3.66
C PRO A 630 -13.32 34.45 4.34
N GLN A 631 -13.07 35.77 4.35
CA GLN A 631 -14.12 36.72 4.66
C GLN A 631 -15.24 36.49 3.64
N THR A 632 -16.42 36.14 4.12
CA THR A 632 -17.61 35.97 3.29
C THR A 632 -17.88 37.24 2.50
N TYR A 633 -17.93 37.10 1.18
CA TYR A 633 -18.72 37.96 0.28
C TYR A 633 -19.92 37.17 -0.21
#